data_AF-A0A2D5X4S1-F1
#
_entry.id   AF-A0A2D5X4S1-F1
#
_cell.length_a   1.000
_cell.length_b   1.000
_cell.length_c   1.000
_cell.angle_alpha   90.00
_cell.angle_beta   90.00
_cell.angle_gamma   90.00
#
_symmetry.space_group_name_H-M   'P 1'
#
loop_
_entity.id
_entity.type
_entity.pdbx_description
1 polymer ?
#
loop_
_entity_poly.entity_id
_entity_poly.type
_entity_poly.pdbx_seq_one_letter_code
_entity_poly.pdbx_strand_id
1 'polypeptide(L)'
;MLVGRDIYPEGDAEARIMYGIITGMGFIGGGAIFKSSGSVKGTATAAGLWNTGAIGISVAYSRYEIAIILSVVSFLILQFSEPFKSSDHQK
;
A
#
# COMPACT_ATOMS: atom_id res chain seq x y z
N MET A 1 36.13 1.93 15.63
CA MET A 1 34.69 1.71 15.40
C MET A 1 33.91 2.96 14.98
N LEU A 2 34.45 4.18 15.13
CA LEU A 2 33.78 5.42 14.67
C LEU A 2 33.82 5.63 13.14
N VAL A 3 34.95 5.31 12.49
CA VAL A 3 35.13 5.48 11.03
C VAL A 3 34.17 4.63 10.20
N GLY A 4 33.67 3.50 10.73
CA GLY A 4 32.70 2.67 10.03
C GLY A 4 31.34 3.35 9.89
N ARG A 5 30.89 4.12 10.88
CA ARG A 5 29.55 4.73 10.89
C ARG A 5 29.43 5.96 9.99
N ASP A 6 30.54 6.64 9.72
CA ASP A 6 30.57 7.78 8.79
C ASP A 6 30.69 7.34 7.31
N ILE A 7 31.13 6.09 7.06
CA ILE A 7 31.31 5.55 5.71
C ILE A 7 30.04 4.84 5.20
N TYR A 8 29.22 4.27 6.07
CA TYR A 8 27.92 3.72 5.66
C TYR A 8 26.87 4.84 5.64
N PRO A 9 26.36 5.24 4.47
CA PRO A 9 25.19 6.09 4.43
C PRO A 9 24.04 5.27 5.02
N GLU A 10 23.55 5.65 6.21
CA GLU A 10 22.38 5.02 6.84
C GLU A 10 21.20 4.90 5.85
N GLY A 11 21.10 5.86 4.92
CA GLY A 11 20.13 5.89 3.83
C GLY A 11 20.17 4.68 2.87
N ASP A 12 21.32 4.02 2.70
CA ASP A 12 21.41 2.84 1.82
C ASP A 12 20.70 1.63 2.43
N ALA A 13 20.82 1.45 3.75
CA ALA A 13 20.14 0.38 4.47
C ALA A 13 18.62 0.62 4.51
N GLU A 14 18.21 1.86 4.79
CA GLU A 14 16.81 2.30 4.75
C GLU A 14 16.19 2.10 3.36
N ALA A 15 16.91 2.48 2.30
CA ALA A 15 16.47 2.31 0.92
C ALA A 15 16.26 0.83 0.56
N ARG A 16 17.15 -0.07 1.00
CA ARG A 16 17.01 -1.52 0.79
C ARG A 16 15.80 -2.10 1.51
N ILE A 17 15.57 -1.69 2.75
CA ILE A 17 14.38 -2.09 3.52
C ILE A 17 13.12 -1.61 2.78
N MET A 18 13.11 -0.35 2.35
CA MET A 18 11.99 0.24 1.62
C MET A 18 11.72 -0.48 0.28
N TYR A 19 12.78 -0.83 -0.45
CA TYR A 19 12.69 -1.65 -1.66
C TYR A 19 12.06 -3.02 -1.37
N GLY A 20 12.45 -3.66 -0.27
CA GLY A 20 11.88 -4.93 0.18
C GLY A 20 10.38 -4.82 0.46
N ILE A 21 9.96 -3.76 1.15
CA ILE A 21 8.55 -3.50 1.46
C ILE A 21 7.75 -3.27 0.17
N ILE A 22 8.22 -2.37 -0.71
CA ILE A 22 7.56 -2.06 -1.98
C ILE A 22 7.42 -3.31 -2.85
N THR A 23 8.48 -4.12 -2.93
CA THR A 23 8.48 -5.36 -3.72
C THR A 23 7.50 -6.39 -3.14
N GLY A 24 7.55 -6.62 -1.83
CA GLY A 24 6.68 -7.57 -1.15
C GLY A 24 5.21 -7.19 -1.27
N MET A 25 4.88 -5.93 -1.06
CA MET A 25 3.52 -5.43 -1.26
C MET A 25 3.05 -5.59 -2.71
N GLY A 26 3.96 -5.49 -3.69
CA GLY A 26 3.61 -5.59 -5.11
C GLY A 26 3.21 -7.01 -5.48
N PHE A 27 3.93 -7.98 -4.91
CA PHE A 27 3.60 -9.39 -5.00
C PHE A 27 2.25 -9.71 -4.34
N ILE A 28 2.01 -9.25 -3.11
CA ILE A 28 0.75 -9.51 -2.39
C ILE A 28 -0.44 -8.81 -3.09
N GLY A 29 -0.26 -7.56 -3.52
CA GLY A 29 -1.26 -6.80 -4.26
C GLY A 29 -1.62 -7.45 -5.59
N GLY A 30 -0.62 -7.89 -6.36
CA GLY A 30 -0.83 -8.64 -7.60
C GLY A 30 -1.54 -9.98 -7.36
N GLY A 31 -1.13 -10.72 -6.31
CA GLY A 31 -1.75 -11.98 -5.91
C GLY A 31 -3.19 -11.85 -5.41
N ALA A 32 -3.61 -10.66 -4.98
CA ALA A 32 -4.99 -10.38 -4.59
C ALA A 32 -5.93 -10.18 -5.81
N ILE A 33 -5.38 -9.99 -7.01
CA ILE A 33 -6.16 -9.75 -8.23
C ILE A 33 -6.39 -11.07 -8.97
N PHE A 34 -7.66 -11.44 -9.12
CA PHE A 34 -8.07 -12.63 -9.84
C PHE A 34 -8.89 -12.26 -11.08
N LYS A 35 -8.53 -12.84 -12.23
CA LYS A 35 -9.22 -12.64 -13.51
C LYS A 35 -9.89 -13.94 -13.94
N SER A 36 -11.20 -13.90 -14.18
CA SER A 36 -11.98 -15.03 -14.70
C SER A 36 -12.88 -14.56 -15.83
N SER A 37 -12.85 -15.25 -16.99
CA SER A 37 -13.64 -15.04 -18.22
C SER A 37 -14.50 -13.76 -18.29
N GLY A 38 -13.86 -12.59 -18.35
CA GLY A 38 -14.51 -11.28 -18.55
C GLY A 38 -14.61 -10.38 -17.32
N SER A 39 -14.35 -10.88 -16.11
CA SER A 39 -14.43 -10.11 -14.86
C SER A 39 -13.10 -10.15 -14.08
N VAL A 40 -12.69 -9.00 -13.54
CA VAL A 40 -11.53 -8.87 -12.65
C VAL A 40 -12.03 -8.59 -11.25
N LYS A 41 -11.69 -9.44 -10.29
CA LYS A 41 -12.02 -9.30 -8.87
C LYS A 41 -10.76 -9.03 -8.05
N GLY A 42 -10.93 -8.37 -6.92
CA GLY A 42 -9.85 -8.11 -5.96
C GLY A 42 -8.98 -6.88 -6.25
N THR A 43 -9.30 -6.08 -7.27
CA THR A 43 -8.59 -4.81 -7.56
C THR A 43 -8.69 -3.81 -6.40
N ALA A 44 -9.88 -3.67 -5.80
CA ALA A 44 -10.08 -2.83 -4.63
C ALA A 44 -9.27 -3.33 -3.40
N THR A 45 -9.20 -4.65 -3.21
CA THR A 45 -8.38 -5.27 -2.16
C THR A 45 -6.89 -5.03 -2.38
N ALA A 46 -6.41 -5.19 -3.62
CA ALA A 46 -5.03 -4.90 -3.99
C ALA A 46 -4.66 -3.43 -3.74
N ALA A 47 -5.54 -2.49 -4.10
CA ALA A 47 -5.35 -1.07 -3.82
C ALA A 47 -5.35 -0.77 -2.31
N GLY A 48 -6.23 -1.41 -1.53
CA GLY A 48 -6.29 -1.27 -0.08
C GLY A 48 -5.03 -1.79 0.63
N LEU A 49 -4.45 -2.89 0.16
CA LEU A 49 -3.18 -3.41 0.66
C LEU A 49 -2.04 -2.42 0.37
N TRP A 50 -2.01 -1.84 -0.83
CA TRP A 50 -1.03 -0.83 -1.21
C TRP A 50 -1.09 0.40 -0.31
N ASN A 51 -2.31 0.88 -0.05
CA ASN A 51 -2.50 2.03 0.82
C ASN A 51 -2.13 1.74 2.29
N THR A 52 -2.51 0.58 2.82
CA THR A 52 -2.20 0.20 4.21
C THR A 52 -0.68 0.18 4.46
N GLY A 53 0.10 -0.34 3.52
CA GLY A 53 1.55 -0.32 3.65
C GLY A 53 2.17 1.06 3.47
N ALA A 54 1.63 1.92 2.60
CA ALA A 54 2.06 3.32 2.50
C ALA A 54 1.82 4.09 3.82
N ILE A 55 0.69 3.85 4.48
CA ILE A 55 0.40 4.38 5.83
C ILE A 55 1.44 3.84 6.83
N GLY A 56 1.69 2.53 6.84
CA GLY A 56 2.66 1.91 7.74
C GLY A 56 4.09 2.48 7.59
N ILE A 57 4.56 2.67 6.36
CA ILE A 57 5.86 3.31 6.08
C ILE A 57 5.86 4.75 6.58
N SER A 58 4.80 5.51 6.33
CA SER A 58 4.68 6.90 6.80
C SER A 58 4.78 6.99 8.33
N VAL A 59 4.14 6.06 9.04
CA VAL A 59 4.24 5.95 10.51
C VAL A 59 5.67 5.57 10.95
N ALA A 60 6.31 4.63 10.25
CA ALA A 60 7.68 4.20 10.57
C ALA A 60 8.71 5.35 10.48
N TYR A 61 8.53 6.26 9.52
CA TYR A 61 9.38 7.46 9.37
C TYR A 61 8.89 8.67 10.18
N SER A 62 7.96 8.48 11.14
CA SER A 62 7.37 9.54 11.97
C SER A 62 6.73 10.68 11.16
N ARG A 63 6.23 10.39 9.95
CA ARG A 63 5.50 11.31 9.06
C ARG A 63 3.99 11.13 9.25
N TYR A 64 3.51 11.52 10.43
CA TYR A 64 2.12 11.31 10.83
C TYR A 64 1.13 12.13 9.97
N GLU A 65 1.55 13.29 9.47
CA GLU A 65 0.76 14.10 8.55
C GLU A 65 0.39 13.31 7.29
N ILE A 66 1.35 12.58 6.70
CA ILE A 66 1.13 11.77 5.51
C ILE A 66 0.24 10.56 5.84
N ALA A 67 0.51 9.90 6.97
CA ALA A 67 -0.26 8.74 7.42
C ALA A 67 -1.75 9.06 7.63
N ILE A 68 -2.05 10.21 8.25
CA ILE A 68 -3.42 10.67 8.49
C ILE A 68 -4.10 11.01 7.15
N ILE A 69 -3.43 11.74 6.27
CA ILE A 69 -3.98 12.10 4.95
C ILE A 69 -4.31 10.83 4.15
N LEU A 70 -3.38 9.88 4.05
CA LEU A 70 -3.60 8.61 3.33
C LEU A 70 -4.74 7.79 3.94
N SER A 71 -4.86 7.77 5.27
CA SER A 71 -5.94 7.07 5.96
C SER A 71 -7.30 7.72 5.68
N VAL A 72 -7.41 9.04 5.81
CA VAL A 72 -8.67 9.78 5.57
C VAL A 72 -9.08 9.66 4.11
N VAL A 73 -8.16 9.90 3.17
CA VAL A 73 -8.47 9.79 1.73
C VAL A 73 -8.91 8.37 1.38
N SER A 74 -8.23 7.35 1.88
CA SER A 74 -8.61 5.96 1.57
C SER A 74 -9.90 5.53 2.24
N PHE A 75 -10.17 6.00 3.45
CA PHE A 75 -11.44 5.82 4.12
C PHE A 75 -12.57 6.46 3.31
N LEU A 76 -12.40 7.70 2.84
CA LEU A 76 -13.36 8.37 1.96
C LEU A 76 -13.57 7.61 0.66
N ILE A 77 -12.49 7.16 0.00
CA ILE A 77 -12.59 6.38 -1.24
C ILE A 77 -13.40 5.11 -1.01
N LEU A 78 -13.11 4.34 0.05
CA LEU A 78 -13.84 3.10 0.33
C LEU A 78 -15.31 3.38 0.67
N GLN A 79 -15.58 4.38 1.51
CA GLN A 79 -16.94 4.73 1.91
C GLN A 79 -17.78 5.31 0.77
N PHE A 80 -17.18 6.06 -0.17
CA PHE A 80 -17.84 6.55 -1.39
C PHE A 80 -17.85 5.52 -2.53
N SER A 81 -17.07 4.44 -2.45
CA SER A 81 -17.10 3.35 -3.43
C SER A 81 -18.22 2.35 -3.14
N GLU A 82 -18.60 2.15 -1.87
CA GLU A 82 -19.77 1.35 -1.49
C GLU A 82 -21.11 1.81 -2.13
N PRO A 83 -21.46 3.11 -2.22
CA PRO A 83 -22.70 3.53 -2.89
C PRO A 83 -22.70 3.27 -4.41
N PHE A 84 -21.55 2.98 -5.03
CA PHE A 84 -21.46 2.67 -6.48
C PHE A 84 -21.50 1.18 -6.80
N LYS A 85 -21.56 0.30 -5.79
CA LYS A 85 -21.87 -1.12 -5.97
C LYS A 85 -23.33 -1.41 -5.64
N SER A 86 -24.23 -0.64 -6.24
CA SER A 86 -25.63 -1.04 -6.42
C SER A 86 -25.83 -1.44 -7.88
N SER A 87 -26.23 -2.69 -8.09
CA SER A 87 -26.53 -3.36 -9.37
C SER A 87 -25.38 -4.08 -10.09
N ASP A 88 -24.92 -5.20 -9.52
CA ASP A 88 -24.65 -6.37 -10.38
C ASP A 88 -25.03 -7.67 -9.65
N HIS A 89 -26.34 -7.78 -9.39
CA HIS A 89 -27.03 -9.06 -9.49
C HIS A 89 -27.80 -9.03 -10.81
N GLN A 90 -27.17 -9.45 -11.90
CA GLN A 90 -27.90 -9.90 -13.08
C GLN A 90 -27.23 -11.15 -13.67
N LYS A 91 -27.71 -12.27 -13.13
CA LYS A 91 -27.77 -13.64 -13.68
C LYS A 91 -26.52 -14.50 -13.58
#